data_AF-A0A6L9IQE6-F1
#
_entry.id   AF-A0A6L9IQE6-F1
#
_cell.length_a   1.000
_cell.length_b   1.000
_cell.length_c   1.000
_cell.angle_alpha   90.00
_cell.angle_beta   90.00
_cell.angle_gamma   90.00
#
_symmetry.space_group_name_H-M   'P 1'
#
loop_
_entity.id
_entity.type
_entity.pdbx_description
1 polymer ?
#
loop_
_entity_poly.entity_id
_entity_poly.type
_entity_poly.pdbx_seq_one_letter_code
_entity_poly.pdbx_strand_id
1 'polypeptide(L)' 'LVITNWDYFFTLFHNLFFESGTWQFLYSDTLIRLFPEQFWFDAALIIGGFNVIMSLGVLGITWRWGRRAVKHPMTSG' A
#
# COMPACT_ATOMS: atom_id res chain seq x y z
N LEU A 1 0.32 2.47 11.46
CA LEU A 1 1.68 2.14 11.90
C LEU A 1 2.71 2.89 11.06
N VAL A 2 2.75 2.73 9.73
CA VAL A 2 3.70 3.44 8.84
C VAL A 2 3.92 4.92 9.22
N ILE A 3 2.85 5.71 9.37
CA ILE A 3 2.94 7.16 9.65
C ILE A 3 3.24 7.47 11.13
N THR A 4 2.85 6.60 12.06
CA THR A 4 2.84 6.89 13.50
C THR A 4 3.97 6.22 14.28
N ASN A 5 4.54 5.14 13.75
CA ASN A 5 5.66 4.41 14.33
C ASN A 5 6.32 3.58 13.22
N TRP A 6 7.19 4.24 12.47
CA TRP A 6 7.85 3.66 11.30
C TRP A 6 8.81 2.54 11.67
N ASP A 7 9.69 2.73 12.66
CA ASP A 7 10.68 1.72 13.08
C ASP A 7 10.01 0.37 13.43
N TYR A 8 8.89 0.43 14.16
CA TYR A 8 8.12 -0.77 14.48
C TYR A 8 7.51 -1.40 13.23
N PHE A 9 6.90 -0.61 12.35
CA PHE A 9 6.33 -1.11 11.10
C PHE A 9 7.39 -1.77 10.22
N PHE A 10 8.52 -1.09 10.02
CA PHE A 10 9.63 -1.57 9.19
C PHE A 10 10.18 -2.88 9.74
N THR A 11 10.43 -2.97 11.04
CA THR A 11 10.94 -4.18 11.68
C THR A 11 9.93 -5.33 11.62
N LEU A 12 8.65 -5.06 11.91
CA LEU A 12 7.60 -6.07 11.83
C LEU A 12 7.43 -6.60 10.41
N PHE A 13 7.41 -5.71 9.41
CA PHE A 13 7.37 -6.11 8.01
C PHE A 13 8.53 -7.03 7.67
N HIS A 14 9.76 -6.64 7.99
CA HIS A 14 10.93 -7.45 7.64
C HIS A 14 10.94 -8.80 8.36
N ASN A 15 10.54 -8.86 9.62
CA ASN A 15 10.43 -10.12 10.36
C ASN A 15 9.35 -11.07 9.81
N LEU A 16 8.30 -10.55 9.17
CA LEU A 16 7.24 -11.37 8.59
C LEU A 16 7.61 -11.96 7.23
N PHE A 17 8.41 -11.24 6.43
CA PHE A 17 8.68 -11.61 5.03
C PHE A 17 10.11 -12.06 4.75
N PHE A 18 11.04 -11.86 5.69
CA PHE A 18 12.46 -12.17 5.50
C PHE A 18 13.02 -12.95 6.68
N GLU A 19 14.05 -13.75 6.40
CA GLU A 19 14.81 -14.45 7.43
C GLU A 19 15.61 -13.48 8.31
N SER A 20 15.89 -13.88 9.54
CA SER A 20 16.67 -13.06 10.46
C SER A 20 18.07 -12.76 9.89
N GLY A 21 18.52 -11.52 10.01
CA GLY A 21 19.83 -11.08 9.54
C GLY A 21 19.94 -10.81 8.03
N THR A 22 18.96 -11.20 7.19
CA THR A 22 19.04 -10.97 5.74
C THR A 22 18.60 -9.58 5.31
N TRP A 23 18.00 -8.81 6.22
CA TRP A 23 17.48 -7.46 5.97
C TRP A 23 18.21 -6.37 6.76
N GLN A 24 19.16 -6.75 7.62
CA GLN A 24 19.94 -5.84 8.45
C GLN A 24 21.30 -5.65 7.80
N PHE A 25 21.63 -4.41 7.43
CA PHE A 25 22.84 -4.08 6.69
C PHE A 25 23.75 -3.18 7.51
N LEU A 26 25.05 -3.25 7.26
CA LEU A 26 25.99 -2.26 7.78
C LEU A 26 25.80 -0.94 7.02
N TYR A 27 26.03 0.19 7.69
CA TYR A 27 25.96 1.51 7.04
C TYR A 27 26.95 1.69 5.88
N SER A 28 28.00 0.86 5.82
CA SER A 28 28.95 0.81 4.72
C SER A 28 28.42 0.07 3.48
N ASP A 29 27.39 -0.76 3.64
CA ASP A 29 26.89 -1.60 2.58
C ASP A 29 26.25 -0.76 1.48
N THR A 30 26.45 -1.18 0.22
CA THR A 30 26.00 -0.40 -0.93
C THR A 30 24.47 -0.26 -0.96
N LEU A 31 23.74 -1.30 -0.54
CA LEU A 31 22.27 -1.33 -0.62
C LEU A 31 21.63 -0.22 0.23
N ILE A 32 22.03 -0.07 1.49
CA ILE A 32 21.46 0.95 2.40
C ILE A 32 21.90 2.37 2.04
N ARG A 33 23.05 2.53 1.38
CA ARG A 33 23.50 3.84 0.86
C ARG A 33 22.72 4.27 -0.38
N LEU A 34 22.39 3.33 -1.27
CA LEU A 34 21.59 3.59 -2.47
C LEU A 34 20.10 3.76 -2.15
N PHE A 35 19.59 2.96 -1.22
CA PHE A 35 18.18 2.94 -0.83
C PHE A 35 18.07 3.12 0.69
N PRO A 36 18.27 4.35 1.19
CA PRO A 36 18.20 4.64 2.62
C PRO A 36 16.78 4.42 3.14
N GLU A 37 16.63 4.35 4.45
CA GLU A 37 15.34 4.12 5.11
C GLU A 37 14.22 5.08 4.66
N GLN A 38 14.53 6.37 4.53
CA GLN A 38 13.59 7.39 4.06
C GLN A 38 13.02 7.08 2.65
N PHE A 39 13.83 6.51 1.75
CA PHE A 39 13.36 6.11 0.42
C PHE A 39 12.24 5.08 0.53
N TRP A 40 12.40 4.09 1.42
CA TRP A 40 11.38 3.07 1.64
C TRP A 40 10.14 3.59 2.35
N PHE A 41 10.29 4.54 3.28
CA PHE A 41 9.17 5.26 3.89
C PHE A 41 8.32 5.97 2.83
N ASP A 42 8.96 6.79 1.99
CA ASP A 42 8.30 7.54 0.94
C ASP A 42 7.64 6.60 -0.08
N ALA A 43 8.33 5.55 -0.51
CA ALA A 43 7.79 4.55 -1.44
C ALA A 43 6.55 3.85 -0.87
N ALA A 44 6.58 3.46 0.41
CA ALA A 44 5.45 2.82 1.07
C ALA A 44 4.22 3.74 1.12
N LEU A 45 4.41 5.02 1.43
CA LEU A 45 3.33 6.01 1.45
C LEU A 45 2.76 6.27 0.06
N ILE A 46 3.61 6.47 -0.94
CA ILE A 46 3.17 6.78 -2.31
C ILE A 46 2.41 5.60 -2.89
N ILE A 47 3.00 4.40 -2.87
CA ILE A 47 2.39 3.21 -3.47
C ILE A 47 1.14 2.79 -2.70
N GLY A 48 1.21 2.76 -1.36
CA GLY A 48 0.08 2.41 -0.52
C GLY A 48 -1.08 3.40 -0.66
N GLY A 49 -0.79 4.70 -0.60
CA GLY A 49 -1.77 5.76 -0.77
C GLY A 49 -2.42 5.73 -2.15
N PHE A 50 -1.63 5.58 -3.21
CA PHE A 50 -2.13 5.45 -4.57
C PHE A 50 -3.05 4.25 -4.74
N ASN A 51 -2.66 3.07 -4.24
CA ASN A 51 -3.48 1.87 -4.31
C ASN A 51 -4.82 2.02 -3.57
N VAL A 52 -4.82 2.65 -2.39
CA VAL A 52 -6.06 2.92 -1.64
C VAL A 52 -6.97 3.85 -2.45
N ILE A 53 -6.44 4.95 -2.99
CA ILE A 53 -7.20 5.91 -3.81
C ILE A 53 -7.82 5.21 -5.03
N MET A 54 -7.02 4.42 -5.76
CA MET A 54 -7.49 3.70 -6.94
C MET A 54 -8.56 2.67 -6.58
N SER A 55 -8.38 1.92 -5.50
CA SER A 55 -9.34 0.92 -5.03
C SER A 55 -10.68 1.57 -4.65
N LEU A 56 -10.64 2.68 -3.91
CA LEU A 56 -11.84 3.45 -3.56
C LEU A 56 -12.51 4.03 -4.81
N GLY A 57 -11.73 4.49 -5.80
CA GLY A 57 -12.24 4.95 -7.09
C GLY A 57 -13.01 3.86 -7.83
N VAL A 58 -12.43 2.66 -7.96
CA VAL A 58 -13.07 1.51 -8.60
C VAL A 58 -14.34 1.11 -7.84
N LEU A 59 -14.27 1.00 -6.52
CA LEU A 59 -15.44 0.68 -5.68
C LEU A 59 -16.55 1.73 -5.84
N GLY A 60 -16.20 3.02 -5.85
CA GLY A 60 -17.16 4.11 -6.03
C GLY A 60 -17.85 4.08 -7.39
N ILE A 61 -17.09 3.83 -8.47
CA ILE A 61 -17.61 3.73 -9.84
C ILE A 61 -18.54 2.51 -9.95
N THR A 62 -18.06 1.33 -9.56
CA THR A 62 -18.82 0.08 -9.66
C THR A 62 -20.10 0.13 -8.83
N TRP A 63 -20.04 0.68 -7.62
CA TRP A 63 -21.23 0.89 -6.79
C TRP A 63 -22.22 1.87 -7.43
N ARG A 64 -21.75 2.97 -8.01
CA ARG A 64 -22.62 3.94 -8.71
C ARG A 64 -23.29 3.32 -9.94
N TRP A 65 -22.58 2.50 -10.70
CA TRP A 65 -23.14 1.78 -11.85
C TRP A 65 -24.14 0.70 -11.44
N GLY A 66 -23.82 -0.12 -10.43
CA GLY A 66 -24.74 -1.12 -9.89
C GLY A 66 -26.05 -0.50 -9.39
N ARG A 67 -25.98 0.63 -8.68
CA ARG A 67 -27.19 1.36 -8.24
C ARG A 67 -28.01 1.97 -9.38
N ARG A 68 -27.39 2.28 -10.53
CA ARG A 68 -28.12 2.75 -11.73
C ARG A 68 -28.81 1.60 -12.45
N ALA A 69 -28.14 0.45 -12.56
CA ALA A 69 -28.71 -0.76 -13.18
C ALA A 69 -29.93 -1.28 -12.42
N VAL A 70 -29.88 -1.29 -11.08
CA VAL A 70 -31.02 -1.72 -10.24
C VAL A 70 -32.23 -0.76 -10.34
N LYS A 71 -32.00 0.52 -10.63
CA LYS A 71 -33.07 1.52 -10.78
C LYS A 71 -33.82 1.49 -12.12
N HIS A 72 -33.31 0.76 -13.11
CA HIS A 72 -34.06 0.43 -14.33
C HIS A 72 -34.52 -1.03 -14.30
N PRO A 73 -35.52 -1.40 -13.46
CA PRO A 73 -36.21 -2.66 -13.65
C PRO A 73 -37.02 -2.58 -14.95
N MET A 74 -37.05 -3.68 -15.70
CA MET A 74 -37.74 -3.82 -16.99
C MET A 74 -39.17 -3.29 -16.94
N THR A 75 -39.38 -2.05 -17.38
CA THR A 75 -40.67 -1.57 -17.87
C THR A 75 -40.67 -1.77 -19.38
N SER A 76 -40.72 -3.03 -19.82
CA SER A 76 -41.12 -3.38 -21.18
C SER A 76 -42.26 -4.37 -21.02
N GLY A 77 -43.49 -3.83 -21.02
CA GLY A 77 -44.69 -4.60 -21.30
C GLY A 77 -44.79 -4.97 -22.77
#